data_AF-A0A0G0ZYT2-F1
#
_entry.id   AF-A0A0G0ZYT2-F1
#
_cell.length_a   1.000
_cell.length_b   1.000
_cell.length_c   1.000
_cell.angle_alpha   90.00
_cell.angle_beta   90.00
_cell.angle_gamma   90.00
#
_symmetry.space_group_name_H-M   'P 1'
#
loop_
_entity.id
_entity.type
_entity.pdbx_description
1 polymer ?
#
loop_
_entity_poly.entity_id
_entity_poly.type
_entity_poly.pdbx_seq_one_letter_code
_entity_poly.pdbx_strand_id
1 'polypeptide(L)'
;MHNGHTAISFDLHDTILVFKLGSKFSKIKFFRAIYYFLGNFRFFIFLYTLFSHRNEQIIELMKQAKTAGNKVIILTSTYKKSAKIIHYFLNKNDITDYDEVIFRKSLFQKESDYKLGEIIKNDIALHYDDNVAICTAINTIKRTCVVISRQY
;
A
#
# COMPACT_ATOMS: atom_id res chain seq x y z
N MET A 1 26.85 -15.89 10.59
CA MET A 1 26.73 -14.55 9.99
C MET A 1 25.44 -14.54 9.16
N HIS A 2 24.32 -14.14 9.77
CA HIS A 2 23.09 -13.86 9.02
C HIS A 2 23.25 -12.44 8.46
N ASN A 3 23.39 -12.30 7.13
CA ASN A 3 23.26 -11.00 6.49
C ASN A 3 21.80 -10.55 6.63
N GLY A 4 21.52 -9.85 7.74
CA GLY A 4 20.20 -9.55 8.27
C GLY A 4 19.47 -8.44 7.52
N HIS A 5 19.16 -8.67 6.26
CA HIS A 5 18.25 -7.79 5.53
C HIS A 5 16.81 -8.16 5.92
N THR A 6 16.20 -7.33 6.77
CA THR A 6 14.79 -7.49 7.14
C THR A 6 13.92 -6.91 6.04
N ALA A 7 12.84 -7.60 5.65
CA ALA A 7 11.86 -7.06 4.71
C ALA A 7 10.84 -6.19 5.46
N ILE A 8 10.67 -4.95 5.01
CA ILE A 8 9.68 -3.98 5.50
C ILE A 8 8.76 -3.64 4.34
N SER A 9 7.46 -3.52 4.61
CA SER A 9 6.50 -3.18 3.57
C SER A 9 5.55 -2.08 3.94
N PHE A 10 5.02 -1.43 2.91
CA PHE A 10 4.13 -0.28 3.02
C PHE A 10 2.96 -0.49 2.06
N ASP A 11 1.73 -0.26 2.53
CA ASP A 11 0.60 -0.14 1.62
C ASP A 11 0.75 1.11 0.73
N LEU A 12 0.15 1.08 -0.45
CA LEU A 12 0.21 2.20 -1.39
C LEU A 12 -0.85 3.25 -1.11
N HIS A 13 -2.12 2.85 -1.01
CA HIS A 13 -3.26 3.75 -1.06
C HIS A 13 -3.59 4.23 0.34
N ASP A 14 -3.79 5.54 0.50
CA ASP A 14 -4.00 6.22 1.78
C ASP A 14 -2.86 6.02 2.82
N THR A 15 -1.75 5.36 2.43
CA THR A 15 -0.52 5.20 3.21
C THR A 15 0.64 5.98 2.59
N ILE A 16 1.20 5.53 1.45
CA ILE A 16 2.23 6.26 0.69
C ILE A 16 1.59 7.42 -0.10
N LEU A 17 0.47 7.14 -0.76
CA LEU A 17 -0.27 8.08 -1.60
C LEU A 17 -1.63 8.37 -0.96
N VAL A 18 -1.85 9.60 -0.51
CA VAL A 18 -3.05 9.99 0.23
C VAL A 18 -3.99 10.76 -0.69
N PHE A 19 -5.26 10.36 -0.74
CA PHE A 19 -6.25 11.00 -1.60
C PHE A 19 -6.59 12.43 -1.12
N LYS A 20 -6.44 13.43 -1.99
CA LYS A 20 -6.61 14.87 -1.67
C LYS A 20 -8.08 15.29 -1.47
N LEU A 21 -9.06 14.50 -1.91
CA LEU A 21 -10.49 14.83 -1.86
C LEU A 21 -11.31 13.84 -1.01
N GLY A 22 -11.28 13.96 0.33
CA GLY A 22 -11.83 12.89 1.19
C GLY A 22 -12.75 13.23 2.35
N SER A 23 -12.84 14.48 2.83
CA SER A 23 -13.64 14.76 4.05
C SER A 23 -15.14 14.97 3.79
N LYS A 24 -15.56 15.35 2.57
CA LYS A 24 -16.97 15.66 2.25
C LYS A 24 -17.71 14.64 1.38
N PHE A 25 -17.05 13.96 0.43
CA PHE A 25 -17.74 13.06 -0.53
C PHE A 25 -17.86 11.60 -0.05
N SER A 26 -17.05 11.18 0.92
CA SER A 26 -16.99 9.79 1.43
C SER A 26 -18.21 9.35 2.26
N LYS A 27 -19.11 10.28 2.61
CA LYS A 27 -20.32 10.00 3.41
C LYS A 27 -21.46 9.33 2.62
N ILE A 28 -21.35 9.20 1.30
CA ILE A 28 -22.40 8.58 0.47
C ILE A 28 -22.05 7.12 0.18
N LYS A 29 -22.74 6.17 0.84
CA LYS A 29 -22.52 4.71 0.73
C LYS A 29 -22.47 4.18 -0.71
N PHE A 30 -23.26 4.77 -1.61
CA PHE A 30 -23.36 4.39 -3.02
C PHE A 30 -22.07 4.65 -3.80
N PHE A 31 -21.42 5.80 -3.59
CA PHE A 31 -20.16 6.13 -4.26
C PHE A 31 -19.01 5.22 -3.83
N ARG A 32 -18.99 4.76 -2.58
CA ARG A 32 -17.97 3.84 -2.06
C ARG A 32 -18.02 2.47 -2.73
N ALA A 33 -19.22 1.90 -2.92
CA ALA A 33 -19.40 0.62 -3.61
C ALA A 33 -19.06 0.73 -5.11
N ILE A 34 -19.42 1.85 -5.74
CA ILE A 34 -19.03 2.18 -7.12
C ILE A 34 -17.51 2.37 -7.22
N TYR A 35 -16.86 3.01 -6.25
CA TYR A 35 -15.41 3.16 -6.21
C TYR A 35 -14.69 1.80 -6.11
N TYR A 36 -15.16 0.89 -5.27
CA TYR A 36 -14.61 -0.48 -5.17
C TYR A 36 -14.86 -1.31 -6.43
N PHE A 37 -16.02 -1.17 -7.06
CA PHE A 37 -16.33 -1.83 -8.33
C PHE A 37 -15.48 -1.26 -9.47
N LEU A 38 -15.25 0.05 -9.49
CA LEU A 38 -14.56 0.76 -10.55
C LEU A 38 -13.03 0.76 -10.40
N GLY A 39 -12.48 0.51 -9.21
CA GLY A 39 -11.06 0.24 -8.97
C GLY A 39 -10.51 -0.98 -9.71
N ASN A 40 -11.37 -1.79 -10.33
CA ASN A 40 -11.00 -2.87 -11.25
C ASN A 40 -10.61 -2.36 -12.66
N PHE A 41 -10.97 -1.12 -13.00
CA PHE A 41 -10.65 -0.49 -14.27
C PHE A 41 -9.46 0.45 -14.09
N ARG A 42 -8.47 0.29 -14.97
CA ARG A 42 -7.25 1.11 -15.09
C ARG A 42 -7.51 2.62 -14.95
N PHE A 43 -8.65 3.09 -15.45
CA PHE A 43 -9.10 4.47 -15.39
C PHE A 43 -9.33 5.01 -13.96
N PHE A 44 -9.82 4.20 -13.03
CA PHE A 44 -10.09 4.67 -11.66
C PHE A 44 -8.85 4.66 -10.78
N ILE A 45 -7.98 3.67 -10.96
CA ILE A 45 -6.63 3.73 -10.37
C ILE A 45 -5.91 4.97 -10.90
N PHE A 46 -6.06 5.27 -12.19
CA PHE A 46 -5.53 6.50 -12.78
C PHE A 46 -6.10 7.76 -12.14
N LEU A 47 -7.43 7.87 -11.97
CA LEU A 47 -8.04 9.01 -11.29
C LEU A 47 -7.63 9.12 -9.81
N TYR A 48 -7.73 8.04 -9.05
CA TYR A 48 -7.35 8.01 -7.64
C TYR A 48 -5.93 8.53 -7.45
N THR A 49 -4.99 7.99 -8.22
CA THR A 49 -3.60 8.37 -8.09
C THR A 49 -3.29 9.77 -8.66
N LEU A 50 -4.04 10.26 -9.65
CA LEU A 50 -3.93 11.64 -10.14
C LEU A 50 -4.31 12.69 -9.09
N PHE A 51 -5.28 12.36 -8.22
CA PHE A 51 -5.73 13.23 -7.12
C PHE A 51 -5.10 12.86 -5.77
N SER A 52 -4.10 11.98 -5.76
CA SER A 52 -3.34 11.67 -4.56
C SER A 52 -2.13 12.59 -4.44
N HIS A 53 -1.67 12.79 -3.21
CA HIS A 53 -0.40 13.43 -2.90
C HIS A 53 0.47 12.48 -2.08
N ARG A 54 1.76 12.79 -2.02
CA ARG A 54 2.75 12.05 -1.25
C ARG A 54 2.53 12.23 0.25
N ASN A 55 2.65 11.15 1.00
CA ASN A 55 2.83 11.23 2.44
C ASN A 55 4.34 11.32 2.76
N GLU A 56 4.85 12.53 2.93
CA GLU A 56 6.29 12.77 3.10
C GLU A 56 6.87 12.06 4.34
N GLN A 57 6.08 11.88 5.41
CA GLN A 57 6.52 11.14 6.60
C GLN A 57 6.78 9.67 6.27
N ILE A 58 5.91 9.04 5.47
CA ILE A 58 6.07 7.65 5.05
C ILE A 58 7.22 7.50 4.06
N ILE A 59 7.40 8.46 3.15
CA ILE A 59 8.52 8.44 2.20
C ILE A 59 9.86 8.53 2.93
N GLU A 60 9.97 9.41 3.93
CA GLU A 60 11.18 9.51 4.75
C GLU A 60 11.43 8.20 5.54
N LEU A 61 10.38 7.55 6.05
CA LEU A 61 10.52 6.22 6.68
C LEU A 61 11.01 5.15 5.70
N MET A 62 10.50 5.14 4.46
CA MET A 62 10.98 4.22 3.41
C MET A 62 12.47 4.43 3.12
N LYS A 63 12.90 5.69 2.98
CA LYS A 63 14.29 6.07 2.77
C LYS A 63 15.20 5.66 3.92
N GLN A 64 14.77 5.87 5.17
CA GLN A 64 15.51 5.44 6.36
C GLN A 64 15.63 3.91 6.41
N ALA A 65 14.54 3.19 6.12
CA ALA A 65 14.55 1.73 6.04
C ALA A 65 15.54 1.23 4.98
N LYS A 66 15.55 1.82 3.78
CA LYS A 66 16.52 1.53 2.70
C LYS A 66 17.96 1.81 3.14
N THR A 67 18.21 2.96 3.77
CA THR A 67 19.55 3.37 4.24
C THR A 67 20.08 2.43 5.32
N ALA A 68 19.19 1.91 6.18
CA ALA A 68 19.53 0.89 7.18
C ALA A 68 19.74 -0.53 6.58
N GLY A 69 19.67 -0.67 5.25
CA GLY A 69 19.89 -1.94 4.55
C GLY A 69 18.67 -2.85 4.48
N ASN A 70 17.47 -2.39 4.83
CA ASN A 70 16.27 -3.21 4.72
C ASN A 70 15.81 -3.36 3.26
N LYS A 71 15.16 -4.48 2.95
CA LYS A 71 14.40 -4.61 1.70
C LYS A 71 13.07 -3.88 1.88
N VAL A 72 12.79 -2.87 1.06
CA VAL A 72 11.56 -2.08 1.12
C VAL A 72 10.60 -2.51 0.01
N ILE A 73 9.40 -2.95 0.40
CA ILE A 73 8.38 -3.50 -0.49
C ILE A 73 7.13 -2.61 -0.45
N ILE A 74 6.64 -2.19 -1.61
CA ILE A 74 5.30 -1.61 -1.71
C ILE A 74 4.31 -2.78 -1.90
N LEU A 75 3.47 -3.05 -0.91
CA LEU A 75 2.50 -4.13 -0.94
C LEU A 75 1.10 -3.57 -1.21
N THR A 76 0.71 -3.50 -2.49
CA THR A 76 -0.55 -2.88 -2.89
C THR A 76 -1.65 -3.91 -3.13
N SER A 77 -2.87 -3.57 -2.69
CA SER A 77 -4.10 -4.31 -3.03
C SER A 77 -4.56 -4.10 -4.48
N THR A 78 -3.85 -3.27 -5.24
CA THR A 78 -4.09 -3.05 -6.67
C THR A 78 -3.90 -4.33 -7.48
N TYR A 79 -4.79 -4.57 -8.43
CA TYR A 79 -4.67 -5.71 -9.33
C TYR A 79 -3.45 -5.59 -10.26
N LYS A 80 -2.71 -6.69 -10.42
CA LYS A 80 -1.48 -6.75 -11.22
C LYS A 80 -1.62 -6.20 -12.66
N LYS A 81 -2.79 -6.28 -13.29
CA LYS A 81 -3.01 -5.71 -14.63
C LYS A 81 -2.84 -4.18 -14.68
N SER A 82 -2.86 -3.50 -13.54
CA SER A 82 -2.67 -2.06 -13.41
C SER A 82 -1.23 -1.67 -13.04
N ALA A 83 -0.28 -2.61 -13.01
CA ALA A 83 1.10 -2.36 -12.59
C ALA A 83 1.76 -1.20 -13.35
N LYS A 84 1.60 -1.12 -14.67
CA LYS A 84 2.17 -0.04 -15.50
C LYS A 84 1.73 1.35 -15.03
N ILE A 85 0.47 1.48 -14.59
CA ILE A 85 -0.08 2.75 -14.13
C ILE A 85 0.49 3.09 -12.75
N ILE A 86 0.55 2.13 -11.84
CA ILE A 86 1.15 2.32 -10.52
C ILE A 86 2.62 2.74 -10.64
N HIS A 87 3.43 2.05 -11.45
CA HIS A 87 4.83 2.45 -11.65
C HIS A 87 4.98 3.84 -12.29
N TYR A 88 4.11 4.21 -13.25
CA TYR A 88 4.08 5.56 -13.78
C TYR A 88 3.86 6.60 -12.68
N PHE A 89 2.94 6.35 -11.75
CA PHE A 89 2.67 7.27 -10.65
C PHE A 89 3.74 7.31 -9.57
N LEU A 90 4.33 6.17 -9.22
CA LEU A 90 5.47 6.14 -8.29
C LEU A 90 6.60 7.03 -8.83
N ASN A 91 6.92 6.89 -10.12
CA ASN A 91 7.92 7.73 -10.79
C ASN A 91 7.50 9.20 -10.86
N LYS A 92 6.26 9.50 -11.29
CA LYS A 92 5.75 10.88 -11.39
C LYS A 92 5.78 11.61 -10.04
N ASN A 93 5.58 10.89 -8.94
CA ASN A 93 5.59 11.44 -7.59
C ASN A 93 6.95 11.29 -6.89
N ASP A 94 8.03 10.97 -7.61
CA ASP A 94 9.38 10.83 -7.04
C ASP A 94 9.44 9.89 -5.83
N ILE A 95 8.66 8.80 -5.88
CA ILE A 95 8.74 7.71 -4.92
C ILE A 95 9.69 6.68 -5.52
N THR A 96 10.91 6.64 -5.00
CA THR A 96 12.00 5.83 -5.58
C THR A 96 12.69 4.90 -4.56
N ASP A 97 12.49 5.13 -3.26
CA ASP A 97 13.08 4.35 -2.16
C ASP A 97 12.37 2.99 -1.89
N TYR A 98 12.24 2.15 -2.92
CA TYR A 98 11.71 0.79 -2.80
C TYR A 98 12.44 -0.21 -3.70
N ASP A 99 12.42 -1.48 -3.32
CA ASP A 99 13.03 -2.59 -4.08
C ASP A 99 12.03 -3.29 -4.99
N GLU A 100 10.78 -3.40 -4.55
CA GLU A 100 9.76 -4.18 -5.25
C GLU A 100 8.35 -3.63 -4.99
N VAL A 101 7.46 -3.79 -5.99
CA VAL A 101 6.02 -3.57 -5.82
C VAL A 101 5.30 -4.90 -6.02
N ILE A 102 4.61 -5.37 -4.98
CA ILE A 102 3.82 -6.60 -5.00
C ILE A 102 2.35 -6.23 -5.18
N PHE A 103 1.74 -6.86 -6.19
CA PHE A 103 0.36 -6.61 -6.60
C PHE A 103 -0.55 -7.80 -6.28
N ARG A 104 -1.81 -7.49 -6.00
CA ARG A 104 -2.86 -8.49 -5.87
C ARG A 104 -3.04 -9.25 -7.17
N LYS A 105 -3.08 -10.58 -7.08
CA LYS A 105 -3.07 -11.49 -8.25
C LYS A 105 -4.46 -11.77 -8.82
N SER A 106 -5.52 -11.57 -8.04
CA SER A 106 -6.91 -11.82 -8.46
C SER A 106 -7.86 -10.79 -7.87
N LEU A 107 -8.83 -10.35 -8.69
CA LEU A 107 -9.89 -9.41 -8.28
C LEU A 107 -10.83 -9.99 -7.22
N PHE A 108 -10.92 -11.32 -7.15
CA PHE A 108 -11.82 -12.02 -6.22
C PHE A 108 -11.11 -12.46 -4.94
N GLN A 109 -9.78 -12.43 -4.90
CA GLN A 109 -9.01 -12.85 -3.72
C GLN A 109 -9.18 -11.83 -2.59
N LYS A 110 -9.74 -12.18 -1.43
CA LYS A 110 -9.91 -11.21 -0.32
C LYS A 110 -8.59 -10.50 0.02
N GLU A 111 -8.65 -9.19 0.24
CA GLU A 111 -7.48 -8.34 0.50
C GLU A 111 -6.64 -8.83 1.69
N SER A 112 -7.29 -9.21 2.79
CA SER A 112 -6.62 -9.78 3.97
C SER A 112 -5.80 -11.01 3.61
N ASP A 113 -6.40 -11.94 2.86
CA ASP A 113 -5.80 -13.24 2.57
C ASP A 113 -4.60 -13.06 1.63
N TYR A 114 -4.74 -12.12 0.68
CA TYR A 114 -3.63 -11.68 -0.16
C TYR A 114 -2.47 -11.10 0.66
N LYS A 115 -2.71 -10.10 1.50
CA LYS A 115 -1.64 -9.42 2.24
C LYS A 115 -0.96 -10.33 3.25
N LEU A 116 -1.74 -11.13 4.00
CA LEU A 116 -1.19 -12.12 4.93
C LEU A 116 -0.32 -13.14 4.19
N GLY A 117 -0.78 -13.63 3.04
CA GLY A 117 -0.03 -14.57 2.22
C GLY A 117 1.31 -14.00 1.73
N GLU A 118 1.32 -12.75 1.25
CA GLU A 118 2.57 -12.11 0.81
C GLU A 118 3.49 -11.73 1.99
N ILE A 119 2.94 -11.35 3.15
CA ILE A 119 3.73 -11.11 4.37
C ILE A 119 4.48 -12.35 4.82
N ILE A 120 3.80 -13.50 4.86
CA ILE A 120 4.42 -14.77 5.23
C ILE A 120 5.44 -15.19 4.17
N LYS A 121 5.05 -15.16 2.89
CA LYS A 121 5.88 -15.63 1.77
C LYS A 121 7.19 -14.85 1.64
N ASN A 122 7.16 -13.54 1.86
CA ASN A 122 8.32 -12.66 1.70
C ASN A 122 9.03 -12.37 3.04
N ASP A 123 8.67 -13.09 4.11
CA ASP A 123 9.19 -12.91 5.47
C ASP A 123 9.22 -11.44 5.93
N ILE A 124 8.13 -10.72 5.65
CA ILE A 124 7.99 -9.30 6.00
C ILE A 124 7.84 -9.20 7.52
N ALA A 125 8.79 -8.54 8.18
CA ALA A 125 8.79 -8.37 9.62
C ALA A 125 7.86 -7.23 10.09
N LEU A 126 7.78 -6.17 9.29
CA LEU A 126 7.05 -4.94 9.59
C LEU A 126 6.23 -4.47 8.38
N HIS A 127 4.96 -4.17 8.60
CA HIS A 127 4.06 -3.59 7.60
C HIS A 127 3.46 -2.26 8.09
N TYR A 128 3.31 -1.30 7.20
CA TYR A 128 2.58 -0.05 7.44
C TYR A 128 1.34 0.00 6.54
N ASP A 129 0.17 0.24 7.12
CA ASP A 129 -1.12 0.21 6.42
C ASP A 129 -2.11 1.20 7.06
N ASP A 130 -2.99 1.84 6.28
CA ASP A 130 -4.07 2.69 6.82
C ASP A 130 -5.25 1.86 7.34
N ASN A 131 -5.35 0.60 6.89
CA ASN A 131 -6.47 -0.27 7.20
C ASN A 131 -6.28 -1.04 8.51
N VAL A 132 -6.95 -0.55 9.57
CA VAL A 132 -6.95 -1.16 10.92
C VAL A 132 -7.28 -2.66 10.92
N ALA A 133 -8.23 -3.09 10.10
CA ALA A 133 -8.64 -4.49 10.07
C ALA A 133 -7.53 -5.40 9.49
N ILE A 134 -6.81 -4.90 8.48
CA ILE A 134 -5.66 -5.59 7.91
C ILE A 134 -4.52 -5.67 8.93
N CYS A 135 -4.15 -4.55 9.57
CA CYS A 135 -3.12 -4.59 10.60
C CYS A 135 -3.47 -5.51 11.77
N THR A 136 -4.73 -5.56 12.19
CA THR A 136 -5.19 -6.48 13.23
C THR A 136 -4.98 -7.93 12.82
N ALA A 137 -5.31 -8.28 11.57
CA ALA A 137 -5.11 -9.63 11.04
C ALA A 137 -3.61 -10.00 10.97
N ILE A 138 -2.75 -9.07 10.56
CA ILE A 138 -1.29 -9.27 10.50
C ILE A 138 -0.70 -9.46 11.90
N ASN A 139 -1.12 -8.65 12.86
CA ASN A 139 -0.68 -8.77 14.26
C ASN A 139 -1.07 -10.12 14.88
N THR A 140 -2.22 -10.68 14.47
CA THR A 140 -2.68 -12.00 14.93
C THR A 140 -1.77 -13.15 14.49
N ILE A 141 -1.07 -13.03 13.36
CA ILE A 141 -0.11 -14.04 12.87
C ILE A 141 1.32 -13.80 13.39
N LYS A 142 1.48 -13.04 14.48
CA LYS A 142 2.77 -12.69 15.12
C LYS A 142 3.74 -11.94 14.20
N ARG A 143 3.21 -11.15 13.26
CA ARG A 143 3.97 -10.16 12.48
C ARG A 143 3.59 -8.77 12.97
N THR A 144 4.42 -7.76 12.70
CA THR A 144 4.14 -6.39 13.17
C THR A 144 3.48 -5.57 12.06
N CYS A 145 2.33 -4.98 12.36
CA CYS A 145 1.69 -3.98 11.51
C CYS A 145 1.38 -2.70 12.30
N VAL A 146 1.79 -1.56 11.73
CA VAL A 146 1.56 -0.23 12.28
C VAL A 146 0.47 0.45 11.46
N VAL A 147 -0.59 0.87 12.13
CA VAL A 147 -1.68 1.61 11.49
C VAL A 147 -1.22 3.05 11.24
N ILE A 148 -1.29 3.49 9.99
CA ILE A 148 -1.04 4.88 9.60
C ILE A 148 -2.35 5.66 9.66
N SER A 149 -2.48 6.53 10.67
CA SER A 149 -3.60 7.46 10.77
C SER A 149 -3.48 8.58 9.74
N ARG A 150 -4.58 8.90 9.05
CA ARG A 150 -4.65 10.08 8.16
C ARG A 150 -4.43 11.34 9.00
N GLN A 151 -3.32 12.03 8.79
CA GLN A 151 -3.15 13.40 9.28
C GLN A 151 -3.88 14.31 8.29
N TYR A 152 -4.92 14.99 8.76
CA TYR A 152 -5.69 15.98 8.00
C TYR A 152 -5.04 17.35 8.09
#